data_AF-A0A7C3X0K8-F1
#
_entry.id   AF-A0A7C3X0K8-F1
#
_cell.length_a   1.000
_cell.length_b   1.000
_cell.length_c   1.000
_cell.angle_alpha   90.00
_cell.angle_beta   90.00
_cell.angle_gamma   90.00
#
_symmetry.space_group_name_H-M   'P 1'
#
loop_
_entity.id
_entity.type
_entity.pdbx_description
1 polymer ?
#
loop_
_entity_poly.entity_id
_entity_poly.type
_entity_poly.pdbx_seq_one_letter_code
_entity_poly.pdbx_strand_id
1 'polypeptide(L)'
;MGSRRVGVMALACAWLAWLLVASAASPLLPAATLQEKQAEAERVRQRIESMKAESQRLAQEYNAALNEFEAVKAEVDRNREELEKAHRDFKRARSILHERLRSIYISGEVSSMEVLLESTSLDDFLTRYDYFSYIGNRDYQIFDEVRRLRDEISTKQRQLEEKELQQRQVLATVNAKRLAMEASLQEQQKYLESLNKEILQLLAQQAGRGVARNTPIGSFVFPVQGPCSFSNDW
;
A
#
# COMPACT_ATOMS: atom_id res chain seq x y z
N MET A 1 47.82 -13.12 30.20
CA MET A 1 46.70 -12.84 31.14
C MET A 1 45.47 -13.50 30.54
N GLY A 2 45.10 -14.70 30.97
CA GLY A 2 44.37 -14.95 32.21
C GLY A 2 43.00 -15.48 31.77
N SER A 3 42.89 -16.80 31.54
CA SER A 3 42.38 -17.77 32.52
C SER A 3 40.86 -17.62 32.72
N ARG A 4 39.99 -18.63 32.61
CA ARG A 4 40.11 -20.09 32.68
C ARG A 4 38.72 -20.66 32.25
N ARG A 5 38.67 -21.64 31.34
CA ARG A 5 38.50 -23.11 31.58
C ARG A 5 37.11 -23.49 32.08
N VAL A 6 36.28 -24.19 31.30
CA VAL A 6 36.30 -25.64 30.94
C VAL A 6 36.01 -26.55 32.13
N GLY A 7 35.04 -27.48 31.96
CA GLY A 7 34.85 -28.66 32.80
C GLY A 7 33.36 -28.94 33.05
N VAL A 8 32.62 -29.62 32.16
CA VAL A 8 32.54 -31.08 31.97
C VAL A 8 31.76 -31.81 33.07
N MET A 9 30.62 -32.36 32.64
CA MET A 9 29.96 -33.63 32.99
C MET A 9 29.94 -34.20 34.42
N ALA A 10 28.72 -34.66 34.75
CA ALA A 10 28.37 -35.91 35.45
C ALA A 10 28.65 -36.00 36.95
N LEU A 11 27.59 -36.30 37.73
CA LEU A 11 27.44 -37.59 38.42
C LEU A 11 26.13 -37.63 39.22
N ALA A 12 25.55 -38.81 39.23
CA ALA A 12 24.30 -39.17 39.87
C ALA A 12 24.47 -39.53 41.36
N CYS A 13 23.31 -39.67 42.02
CA CYS A 13 23.02 -40.50 43.19
C CYS A 13 23.13 -39.90 44.62
N ALA A 14 21.92 -39.67 45.16
CA ALA A 14 21.40 -40.20 46.43
C ALA A 14 21.77 -39.51 47.76
N TRP A 15 20.76 -39.03 48.50
CA TRP A 15 20.22 -39.70 49.70
C TRP A 15 18.97 -38.96 50.24
N LEU A 16 17.97 -39.76 50.64
CA LEU A 16 16.69 -39.36 51.22
C LEU A 16 16.83 -38.88 52.69
N ALA A 17 16.09 -37.84 53.07
CA ALA A 17 15.54 -37.65 54.41
C ALA A 17 14.41 -36.60 54.35
N TRP A 18 13.14 -37.01 54.36
CA TRP A 18 12.27 -37.24 55.53
C TRP A 18 11.47 -36.00 55.97
N LEU A 19 10.16 -36.13 55.75
CA LEU A 19 9.02 -35.64 56.54
C LEU A 19 8.80 -34.13 56.83
N LEU A 20 7.74 -33.61 56.19
CA LEU A 20 6.46 -33.27 56.84
C LEU A 20 6.50 -32.16 57.92
N VAL A 21 6.31 -30.90 57.52
CA VAL A 21 5.63 -29.89 58.36
C VAL A 21 4.76 -28.96 57.52
N ALA A 22 3.48 -29.00 57.87
CA ALA A 22 2.46 -27.96 57.83
C ALA A 22 2.03 -27.32 56.50
N SER A 23 0.82 -27.73 56.10
CA SER A 23 -0.22 -26.88 55.54
C SER A 23 -0.14 -25.42 56.00
N ALA A 24 0.06 -24.54 55.03
CA ALA A 24 -0.65 -23.26 54.97
C ALA A 24 -1.16 -23.12 53.54
N ALA A 25 -2.37 -23.63 53.30
CA ALA A 25 -3.15 -23.29 52.12
C ALA A 25 -3.27 -21.76 52.04
N SER A 26 -2.52 -21.15 51.11
CA SER A 26 -2.69 -19.74 50.75
C SER A 26 -3.20 -19.67 49.31
N PRO A 27 -4.52 -19.78 49.05
CA PRO A 27 -5.07 -19.46 47.74
C PRO A 27 -5.28 -17.95 47.66
N LEU A 28 -4.20 -17.18 47.49
CA LEU A 28 -4.25 -15.74 47.26
C LEU A 28 -3.67 -15.39 45.88
N LEU A 29 -4.17 -15.99 44.79
CA LEU A 29 -3.77 -15.59 43.43
C LEU A 29 -4.87 -15.51 42.32
N PRO A 30 -6.20 -15.52 42.57
CA PRO A 30 -7.17 -15.36 41.48
C PRO A 30 -7.39 -13.90 41.04
N ALA A 31 -6.99 -12.89 41.84
CA ALA A 31 -7.18 -11.48 41.51
C ALA A 31 -6.08 -10.93 40.58
N ALA A 32 -4.84 -11.40 40.76
CA ALA A 32 -3.70 -11.01 39.92
C ALA A 32 -3.91 -11.42 38.45
N THR A 33 -4.43 -12.62 38.22
CA THR A 33 -4.69 -13.16 36.87
C THR A 33 -5.81 -12.44 36.12
N LEU A 34 -6.82 -11.93 36.83
CA LEU A 34 -7.89 -11.14 36.23
C LEU A 34 -7.40 -9.75 35.81
N GLN A 35 -6.66 -9.06 36.68
CA GLN A 35 -6.08 -7.75 36.37
C GLN A 35 -5.09 -7.84 35.21
N GLU A 36 -4.27 -8.89 35.15
CA GLU A 36 -3.36 -9.16 34.04
C GLU A 36 -4.10 -9.31 32.71
N LYS A 37 -5.17 -10.12 32.66
CA LYS A 37 -5.97 -10.29 31.44
C LYS A 37 -6.72 -9.03 31.03
N GLN A 38 -7.22 -8.24 31.98
CA GLN A 38 -7.83 -6.94 31.70
C GLN A 38 -6.81 -5.97 31.09
N ALA A 39 -5.60 -5.92 31.65
CA ALA A 39 -4.52 -5.11 31.11
C ALA A 39 -4.09 -5.59 29.71
N GLU A 40 -4.06 -6.90 29.47
CA GLU A 40 -3.79 -7.48 28.15
C GLU A 40 -4.87 -7.10 27.13
N ALA A 41 -6.16 -7.22 27.49
CA ALA A 41 -7.27 -6.83 26.62
C ALA A 41 -7.20 -5.33 26.25
N GLU A 42 -6.82 -4.47 27.19
CA GLU A 42 -6.65 -3.03 26.92
C GLU A 42 -5.46 -2.75 25.99
N ARG A 43 -4.33 -3.46 26.15
CA ARG A 43 -3.20 -3.38 25.21
C ARG A 43 -3.60 -3.80 23.80
N VAL A 44 -4.36 -4.89 23.68
CA VAL A 44 -4.87 -5.39 22.38
C VAL A 44 -5.82 -4.38 21.75
N ARG A 45 -6.72 -3.75 22.53
CA ARG A 45 -7.60 -2.67 22.05
C ARG A 45 -6.81 -1.49 21.50
N GLN A 46 -5.82 -1.01 22.25
CA GLN A 46 -4.95 0.08 21.81
C GLN A 46 -4.21 -0.29 20.51
N ARG A 47 -3.74 -1.55 20.41
CA ARG A 47 -3.12 -2.05 19.17
C ARG A 47 -4.10 -2.05 18.00
N ILE A 48 -5.33 -2.52 18.19
CA ILE A 48 -6.38 -2.50 17.16
C ILE A 48 -6.66 -1.07 16.70
N GLU A 49 -6.79 -0.10 17.60
CA GLU A 49 -7.03 1.29 17.23
C GLU A 49 -5.86 1.87 16.42
N SER A 50 -4.61 1.56 16.79
CA SER A 50 -3.44 1.96 16.00
C SER A 50 -3.44 1.34 14.59
N MET A 51 -3.82 0.07 14.48
CA MET A 51 -3.92 -0.64 13.20
C MET A 51 -5.08 -0.14 12.34
N LYS A 52 -6.20 0.29 12.94
CA LYS A 52 -7.31 0.93 12.22
C LYS A 52 -6.87 2.26 11.61
N ALA A 53 -6.12 3.07 12.38
CA ALA A 53 -5.58 4.32 11.86
C ALA A 53 -4.58 4.07 10.71
N GLU A 54 -3.74 3.04 10.82
CA GLU A 54 -2.83 2.63 9.74
C GLU A 54 -3.59 2.11 8.51
N SER A 55 -4.65 1.32 8.70
CA SER A 55 -5.52 0.85 7.62
C SER A 55 -6.20 2.01 6.88
N GLN A 56 -6.67 3.02 7.61
CA GLN A 56 -7.23 4.24 7.00
C GLN A 56 -6.18 4.99 6.16
N ARG A 57 -4.93 5.09 6.64
CA ARG A 57 -3.83 5.67 5.87
C ARG A 57 -3.55 4.86 4.60
N LEU A 58 -3.48 3.54 4.69
CA LEU A 58 -3.30 2.66 3.52
C LEU A 58 -4.44 2.79 2.51
N ALA A 59 -5.68 2.99 2.97
CA ALA A 59 -6.82 3.24 2.08
C ALA A 59 -6.71 4.60 1.36
N GLN A 60 -6.23 5.63 2.05
CA GLN A 60 -5.95 6.93 1.44
C GLN A 60 -4.81 6.85 0.42
N GLU A 61 -3.71 6.17 0.77
CA GLU A 61 -2.59 5.91 -0.14
C GLU A 61 -3.03 5.12 -1.37
N TYR A 62 -3.89 4.11 -1.20
CA TYR A 62 -4.45 3.33 -2.31
C TYR A 62 -5.26 4.22 -3.26
N ASN A 63 -6.14 5.06 -2.72
CA ASN A 63 -6.95 5.96 -3.54
C ASN A 63 -6.08 7.00 -4.27
N ALA A 64 -5.05 7.52 -3.61
CA ALA A 64 -4.09 8.43 -4.24
C ALA A 64 -3.35 7.74 -5.40
N ALA A 65 -2.81 6.53 -5.16
CA ALA A 65 -2.14 5.74 -6.18
C ALA A 65 -3.07 5.38 -7.35
N LEU A 66 -4.35 5.09 -7.07
CA LEU A 66 -5.35 4.81 -8.10
C LEU A 66 -5.61 6.04 -8.97
N ASN A 67 -5.76 7.21 -8.36
CA ASN A 67 -5.97 8.46 -9.10
C ASN A 67 -4.77 8.80 -9.98
N GLU A 68 -3.54 8.63 -9.47
CA GLU A 68 -2.33 8.83 -10.24
C GLU A 68 -2.22 7.83 -11.40
N PHE A 69 -2.57 6.57 -11.17
CA PHE A 69 -2.60 5.54 -12.20
C PHE A 69 -3.59 5.90 -13.33
N GLU A 70 -4.82 6.28 -13.00
CA GLU A 70 -5.83 6.68 -13.99
C GLU A 70 -5.42 7.95 -14.75
N ALA A 71 -4.77 8.92 -14.08
CA ALA A 71 -4.23 10.11 -14.74
C ALA A 71 -3.13 9.76 -15.76
N VAL A 72 -2.18 8.90 -15.38
CA VAL A 72 -1.12 8.44 -16.29
C VAL A 72 -1.70 7.64 -17.45
N LYS A 73 -2.67 6.76 -17.20
CA LYS A 73 -3.36 6.00 -18.24
C LYS A 73 -4.07 6.91 -19.25
N ALA A 74 -4.75 7.95 -18.78
CA ALA A 74 -5.36 8.95 -19.65
C ALA A 74 -4.31 9.72 -20.47
N GLU A 75 -3.13 10.01 -19.91
CA GLU A 75 -2.02 10.60 -20.67
C GLU A 75 -1.47 9.64 -21.72
N VAL A 76 -1.32 8.35 -21.42
CA VAL A 76 -0.92 7.31 -22.38
C VAL A 76 -1.89 7.28 -23.56
N ASP A 77 -3.20 7.24 -23.30
CA ASP A 77 -4.20 7.15 -24.36
C ASP A 77 -4.22 8.40 -25.24
N ARG A 78 -4.14 9.60 -24.65
CA ARG A 78 -3.99 10.85 -25.42
C ARG A 78 -2.73 10.85 -26.28
N ASN A 79 -1.59 10.43 -25.71
CA ASN A 79 -0.32 10.42 -26.44
C ASN A 79 -0.32 9.38 -27.58
N ARG A 80 -1.06 8.27 -27.44
CA ARG A 80 -1.29 7.31 -28.53
C ARG A 80 -2.04 7.93 -29.70
N GLU A 81 -3.10 8.69 -29.42
CA GLU A 81 -3.85 9.41 -30.46
C GLU A 81 -2.98 10.44 -31.18
N GLU A 82 -2.19 11.22 -30.42
CA GLU A 82 -1.20 12.16 -30.95
C GLU A 82 -0.16 11.45 -31.82
N LEU A 83 0.33 10.29 -31.39
CA LEU A 83 1.30 9.49 -32.12
C LEU A 83 0.73 8.98 -33.44
N GLU A 84 -0.51 8.50 -33.46
CA GLU A 84 -1.18 8.07 -34.69
C GLU A 84 -1.37 9.23 -35.67
N LYS A 85 -1.73 10.41 -35.16
CA LYS A 85 -1.79 11.64 -35.97
C LYS A 85 -0.41 11.99 -36.54
N ALA A 86 0.63 12.00 -35.71
CA ALA A 86 2.00 12.31 -36.13
C ALA A 86 2.51 11.31 -37.19
N HIS A 87 2.15 10.03 -37.11
CA HIS A 87 2.46 9.05 -38.14
C HIS A 87 1.77 9.35 -39.48
N ARG A 88 0.49 9.75 -39.47
CA ARG A 88 -0.22 10.15 -40.68
C ARG A 88 0.39 11.41 -41.30
N ASP A 89 0.70 12.41 -40.49
CA ASP A 89 1.30 13.66 -40.95
C ASP A 89 2.72 13.42 -41.48
N PHE A 90 3.50 12.55 -40.86
CA PHE A 90 4.80 12.11 -41.37
C PHE A 90 4.70 11.43 -42.73
N LYS A 91 3.74 10.51 -42.92
CA LYS A 91 3.50 9.86 -44.21
C LYS A 91 3.12 10.88 -45.28
N ARG A 92 2.24 11.83 -44.96
CA ARG A 92 1.83 12.92 -45.87
C ARG A 92 3.02 13.80 -46.25
N ALA A 93 3.79 14.28 -45.27
CA ALA A 93 4.96 15.12 -45.50
C ALA A 93 6.00 14.39 -46.38
N ARG A 94 6.22 13.10 -46.13
CA ARG A 94 7.10 12.25 -46.94
C ARG A 94 6.62 12.13 -48.39
N SER A 95 5.33 11.93 -48.62
CA SER A 95 4.76 11.84 -49.97
C SER A 95 4.88 13.16 -50.73
N ILE A 96 4.56 14.29 -50.09
CA ILE A 96 4.70 15.63 -50.70
C ILE A 96 6.15 15.89 -51.07
N LEU A 97 7.10 15.62 -50.15
CA LEU A 97 8.52 15.77 -50.43
C LEU A 97 8.95 14.89 -51.60
N HIS A 98 8.50 13.63 -51.65
CA HIS A 98 8.81 12.71 -52.76
C HIS A 98 8.25 13.20 -54.10
N GLU A 99 6.99 13.60 -54.16
CA GLU A 99 6.35 14.10 -55.38
C GLU A 99 7.05 15.36 -55.91
N ARG A 100 7.42 16.28 -55.01
CA ARG A 100 8.15 17.50 -55.38
C ARG A 100 9.57 17.20 -55.86
N LEU A 101 10.31 16.31 -55.18
CA LEU A 101 11.63 15.85 -55.65
C LEU A 101 11.54 15.16 -57.01
N ARG A 102 10.51 14.33 -57.22
CA ARG A 102 10.23 13.68 -58.51
C ARG A 102 9.90 14.69 -59.59
N SER A 103 9.10 15.71 -59.30
CA SER A 103 8.79 16.79 -60.24
C SER A 103 10.05 17.58 -60.60
N ILE A 104 10.87 17.95 -59.62
CA ILE A 104 12.15 18.63 -59.87
C ILE A 104 13.05 17.77 -60.76
N TYR A 105 13.12 16.46 -60.53
CA TYR A 105 13.98 15.54 -61.29
C TYR A 105 13.46 15.23 -62.70
N ILE A 106 12.16 14.96 -62.86
CA ILE A 106 11.56 14.54 -64.15
C ILE A 106 11.23 15.73 -65.05
N SER A 107 10.80 16.86 -64.48
CA SER A 107 10.63 18.12 -65.21
C SER A 107 11.97 18.84 -65.44
N GLY A 108 13.04 18.32 -64.84
CA GLY A 108 14.30 19.02 -64.55
C GLY A 108 15.26 19.30 -65.70
N GLU A 109 15.04 18.77 -66.90
CA GLU A 109 15.95 19.10 -68.03
C GLU A 109 15.29 19.80 -69.21
N VAL A 110 13.98 19.66 -69.43
CA VAL A 110 13.34 20.32 -70.59
C VAL A 110 12.39 21.43 -70.15
N SER A 111 11.46 21.16 -69.23
CA SER A 111 10.43 22.13 -68.82
C SER A 111 10.95 23.17 -67.81
N SER A 112 11.77 22.78 -66.83
CA SER A 112 12.37 23.74 -65.90
C SER A 112 13.44 24.60 -66.59
N MET A 113 14.19 24.05 -67.55
CA MET A 113 15.10 24.83 -68.40
C MET A 113 14.32 25.76 -69.34
N GLU A 114 13.20 25.35 -69.93
CA GLU A 114 12.31 26.24 -70.71
C GLU A 114 11.82 27.43 -69.86
N VAL A 115 11.32 27.18 -68.66
CA VAL A 115 10.80 28.23 -67.76
C VAL A 115 11.92 29.16 -67.25
N LEU A 116 13.14 28.63 -67.06
CA LEU A 116 14.31 29.44 -66.73
C LEU A 116 14.79 30.25 -67.96
N LEU A 117 14.75 29.68 -69.17
CA LEU A 117 15.16 30.31 -70.43
C LEU A 117 14.13 31.30 -71.00
N GLU A 118 12.86 31.21 -70.58
CA GLU A 118 11.80 32.20 -70.85
C GLU A 118 11.92 33.43 -69.93
N SER A 119 12.94 33.50 -69.06
CA SER A 119 13.21 34.69 -68.27
C SER A 119 13.55 35.88 -69.18
N THR A 120 12.97 37.04 -68.87
CA THR A 120 13.18 38.26 -69.68
C THR A 120 14.49 38.97 -69.35
N SER A 121 15.20 38.54 -68.29
CA SER A 121 16.49 39.08 -67.87
C SER A 121 17.28 38.09 -66.99
N LEU A 122 18.60 38.32 -66.84
CA LEU A 122 19.47 37.53 -65.96
C LEU A 122 19.08 37.62 -64.47
N ASP A 123 18.50 38.74 -64.06
CA ASP A 123 17.99 38.97 -62.70
C ASP A 123 16.72 38.12 -62.43
N ASP A 124 15.83 38.04 -63.42
CA ASP A 124 14.64 37.19 -63.40
C ASP A 124 15.03 35.69 -63.39
N PHE A 125 16.07 35.29 -64.12
CA PHE A 125 16.63 33.93 -64.05
C PHE A 125 17.14 33.56 -62.65
N LEU A 126 17.99 34.41 -62.06
CA LEU A 126 18.57 34.17 -60.73
C LEU A 126 17.49 34.13 -59.64
N THR A 127 16.51 35.03 -59.73
CA THR A 127 15.35 35.07 -58.83
C THR A 127 14.56 33.76 -58.89
N ARG A 128 14.27 33.23 -60.09
CA ARG A 128 13.55 31.95 -60.27
C ARG A 128 14.36 30.76 -59.74
N TYR A 129 15.68 30.74 -59.96
CA TYR A 129 16.56 29.70 -59.41
C TYR A 129 16.59 29.70 -57.87
N ASP A 130 16.68 30.89 -57.27
CA ASP A 130 16.62 31.07 -55.83
C ASP A 130 15.27 30.61 -55.26
N TYR A 131 14.16 30.89 -55.95
CA TYR A 131 12.83 30.40 -55.57
C TYR A 131 12.72 28.87 -55.56
N PHE A 132 13.21 28.17 -56.59
CA PHE A 132 13.17 26.70 -56.63
C PHE A 132 14.01 26.07 -55.50
N SER A 133 15.21 26.62 -55.27
CA SER A 133 16.09 26.20 -54.19
C SER A 133 15.48 26.47 -52.82
N TYR A 134 14.81 27.60 -52.65
CA TYR A 134 14.08 27.97 -51.43
C TYR A 134 12.93 27.01 -51.13
N ILE A 135 12.11 26.67 -52.14
CA ILE A 135 10.98 25.75 -51.97
C ILE A 135 11.45 24.34 -51.57
N GLY A 136 12.47 23.80 -52.25
CA GLY A 136 13.04 22.49 -51.91
C GLY A 136 13.59 22.43 -50.48
N ASN A 137 14.31 23.47 -50.06
CA ASN A 137 14.81 23.59 -48.69
C ASN A 137 13.68 23.71 -47.67
N ARG A 138 12.61 24.46 -47.97
CA ARG A 138 11.44 24.59 -47.10
C ARG A 138 10.73 23.25 -46.90
N ASP A 139 10.59 22.45 -47.95
CA ASP A 139 9.93 21.14 -47.85
C ASP A 139 10.72 20.14 -47.02
N TYR A 140 12.04 20.16 -47.17
CA TYR A 140 12.92 19.36 -46.32
C TYR A 140 12.80 19.79 -44.85
N GLN A 141 12.78 21.09 -44.56
CA GLN A 141 12.59 21.62 -43.20
C GLN A 141 11.26 21.16 -42.59
N ILE A 142 10.16 21.24 -43.34
CA ILE A 142 8.84 20.78 -42.88
C ILE A 142 8.85 19.27 -42.60
N PHE A 143 9.44 18.47 -43.50
CA PHE A 143 9.56 17.02 -43.29
C PHE A 143 10.38 16.69 -42.04
N ASP A 144 11.51 17.36 -41.84
CA ASP A 144 12.38 17.14 -40.69
C ASP A 144 11.71 17.56 -39.37
N GLU A 145 10.95 18.66 -39.37
CA GLU A 145 10.18 19.08 -38.21
C GLU A 145 9.07 18.07 -37.85
N VAL A 146 8.32 17.58 -38.84
CA VAL A 146 7.31 16.54 -38.62
C VAL A 146 7.94 15.24 -38.12
N ARG A 147 9.11 14.87 -38.66
CA ARG A 147 9.89 13.71 -38.19
C ARG A 147 10.29 13.89 -36.72
N ARG A 148 10.85 15.05 -36.36
CA ARG A 148 11.27 15.36 -34.98
C ARG A 148 10.09 15.28 -34.02
N LEU A 149 8.97 15.92 -34.35
CA LEU A 149 7.75 15.89 -33.53
C LEU A 149 7.23 14.46 -33.32
N ARG A 150 7.21 13.64 -34.37
CA ARG A 150 6.84 12.21 -34.24
C ARG A 150 7.78 11.48 -33.28
N ASP A 151 9.09 11.71 -33.39
CA ASP A 151 10.10 11.04 -32.56
C ASP A 151 10.03 11.49 -31.08
N GLU A 152 9.72 12.77 -30.85
CA GLU A 152 9.42 13.32 -29.52
C GLU A 152 8.17 12.67 -28.91
N ILE A 153 7.06 12.61 -29.64
CA ILE A 153 5.80 11.97 -29.18
C ILE A 153 6.01 10.47 -28.92
N SER A 154 6.77 9.79 -29.77
CA SER A 154 7.12 8.37 -29.57
C SER A 154 7.98 8.14 -28.34
N THR A 155 8.91 9.05 -28.05
CA THR A 155 9.73 8.98 -26.84
C THR A 155 8.89 9.22 -25.59
N LYS A 156 7.99 10.21 -25.63
CA LYS A 156 7.02 10.46 -24.56
C LYS A 156 6.09 9.26 -24.34
N GLN A 157 5.68 8.56 -25.40
CA GLN A 157 4.88 7.33 -25.29
C GLN A 157 5.58 6.29 -24.42
N ARG A 158 6.86 5.99 -24.71
CA ARG A 158 7.64 5.00 -23.96
C ARG A 158 7.79 5.38 -22.49
N GLN A 159 8.05 6.66 -22.22
CA GLN A 159 8.15 7.17 -20.85
C GLN A 159 6.83 7.04 -20.08
N LEU A 160 5.70 7.33 -20.73
CA LEU A 160 4.38 7.19 -20.13
C LEU A 160 4.00 5.73 -19.88
N GLU A 161 4.33 4.81 -20.79
CA GLU A 161 4.09 3.38 -20.62
C GLU A 161 4.94 2.78 -19.49
N GLU A 162 6.20 3.21 -19.36
CA GLU A 162 7.04 2.84 -18.23
C GLU A 162 6.47 3.37 -16.90
N LYS A 163 6.02 4.63 -16.88
CA LYS A 163 5.36 5.23 -15.71
C LYS A 163 4.05 4.51 -15.35
N GLU A 164 3.25 4.11 -16.34
CA GLU A 164 2.03 3.33 -16.12
C GLU A 164 2.35 1.99 -15.45
N LEU A 165 3.39 1.29 -15.92
CA LEU A 165 3.84 0.02 -15.33
C LEU A 165 4.29 0.20 -13.88
N GLN A 166 5.09 1.24 -13.61
CA GLN A 166 5.54 1.58 -12.25
C GLN A 166 4.34 1.87 -11.34
N GLN A 167 3.37 2.66 -11.79
CA GLN A 167 2.18 2.97 -10.99
C GLN A 167 1.30 1.75 -10.75
N ARG A 168 1.18 0.85 -11.73
CA ARG A 168 0.48 -0.43 -11.53
C ARG A 168 1.14 -1.26 -10.43
N GLN A 169 2.47 -1.29 -10.35
CA GLN A 169 3.20 -2.00 -9.29
C GLN A 169 2.99 -1.35 -7.92
N VAL A 170 3.02 -0.01 -7.84
CA VAL A 170 2.71 0.73 -6.60
C VAL A 170 1.29 0.41 -6.13
N LEU A 171 0.30 0.50 -7.02
CA LEU A 171 -1.10 0.18 -6.71
C LEU A 171 -1.25 -1.26 -6.17
N ALA A 172 -0.61 -2.23 -6.82
CA ALA A 172 -0.63 -3.62 -6.38
C ALA A 172 0.01 -3.81 -4.99
N THR A 173 1.13 -3.13 -4.74
CA THR A 173 1.87 -3.18 -3.47
C THR A 173 1.05 -2.59 -2.33
N VAL A 174 0.44 -1.42 -2.54
CA VAL A 174 -0.40 -0.76 -1.53
C VAL A 174 -1.65 -1.58 -1.26
N ASN A 175 -2.30 -2.13 -2.29
CA ASN A 175 -3.46 -3.00 -2.10
C ASN A 175 -3.11 -4.28 -1.31
N ALA A 176 -1.96 -4.90 -1.59
CA ALA A 176 -1.49 -6.05 -0.83
C ALA A 176 -1.27 -5.72 0.66
N LYS A 177 -0.64 -4.58 0.96
CA LYS A 177 -0.47 -4.10 2.34
C LYS A 177 -1.81 -3.85 3.03
N ARG A 178 -2.77 -3.23 2.34
CA ARG A 178 -4.12 -2.98 2.85
C ARG A 178 -4.84 -4.29 3.21
N LEU A 179 -4.84 -5.27 2.31
CA LEU A 179 -5.46 -6.57 2.55
C LEU A 179 -4.79 -7.34 3.70
N ALA A 180 -3.47 -7.29 3.80
CA ALA A 180 -2.74 -7.89 4.93
C ALA A 180 -3.10 -7.22 6.27
N MET A 181 -3.22 -5.89 6.28
CA MET A 181 -3.64 -5.13 7.45
C MET A 181 -5.08 -5.47 7.87
N GLU A 182 -5.99 -5.57 6.92
CA GLU A 182 -7.38 -5.97 7.16
C GLU A 182 -7.48 -7.38 7.75
N ALA A 183 -6.70 -8.33 7.23
CA ALA A 183 -6.63 -9.69 7.77
C ALA A 183 -6.09 -9.70 9.21
N SER A 184 -5.01 -8.95 9.48
CA SER A 184 -4.43 -8.85 10.82
C SER A 184 -5.39 -8.18 11.81
N LEU A 185 -6.14 -7.17 11.39
CA LEU A 185 -7.19 -6.55 12.20
C LEU A 185 -8.28 -7.56 12.60
N GLN A 186 -8.72 -8.40 11.68
CA GLN A 186 -9.72 -9.44 11.97
C GLN A 186 -9.19 -10.47 12.98
N GLU A 187 -7.92 -10.86 12.89
CA GLU A 187 -7.28 -11.77 13.83
C GLU A 187 -7.22 -11.16 15.25
N GLN A 188 -6.79 -9.90 15.35
CA GLN A 188 -6.72 -9.18 16.63
C GLN A 188 -8.11 -8.98 17.25
N GLN A 189 -9.15 -8.73 16.44
CA GLN A 189 -10.53 -8.63 16.92
C GLN A 189 -11.02 -9.95 17.51
N LYS A 190 -10.79 -11.08 16.81
CA LYS A 190 -11.15 -12.42 17.32
C LYS A 190 -10.40 -12.74 18.61
N TYR A 191 -9.13 -12.38 18.70
CA TYR A 191 -8.33 -12.58 19.91
C TYR A 191 -8.84 -11.73 21.09
N LEU A 192 -9.22 -10.48 20.84
CA LEU A 192 -9.85 -9.62 21.84
C LEU A 192 -11.19 -10.21 22.32
N GLU A 193 -12.00 -10.75 21.41
CA GLU A 193 -13.25 -11.43 21.76
C GLU A 193 -13.00 -12.67 22.64
N SER A 194 -11.98 -13.48 22.35
CA SER A 194 -11.64 -14.62 23.21
C SER A 194 -11.15 -14.18 24.59
N LEU A 195 -10.30 -13.15 24.67
CA LEU A 195 -9.85 -12.58 25.95
C LEU A 195 -11.03 -12.06 26.78
N ASN A 196 -11.98 -11.35 26.15
CA ASN A 196 -13.18 -10.87 26.84
C ASN A 196 -14.03 -12.02 27.39
N LYS A 197 -14.18 -13.13 26.64
CA LYS A 197 -14.89 -14.33 27.12
C LYS A 197 -14.18 -14.95 28.33
N GLU A 198 -12.86 -15.07 28.31
CA GLU A 198 -12.08 -15.58 29.45
C GLU A 198 -12.22 -14.70 30.69
N ILE A 199 -12.15 -13.37 30.53
CA ILE A 199 -12.36 -12.40 31.61
C ILE A 199 -13.75 -12.58 32.24
N LEU A 200 -14.80 -12.71 31.43
CA LEU A 200 -16.16 -12.94 31.92
C LEU A 200 -16.29 -14.25 32.70
N GLN A 201 -15.64 -15.33 32.24
CA GLN A 201 -15.62 -16.61 32.96
C GLN A 201 -14.92 -16.49 34.32
N LEU A 202 -13.79 -15.79 34.39
CA LEU A 202 -13.07 -15.56 35.65
C LEU A 202 -13.89 -14.75 36.65
N LEU A 203 -14.60 -13.72 36.17
CA LEU A 203 -15.53 -12.94 37.00
C LEU A 203 -16.66 -13.80 37.58
N ALA A 204 -17.26 -14.66 36.75
CA ALA A 204 -18.31 -15.59 37.20
C ALA A 204 -17.80 -16.59 38.25
N GLN A 205 -16.59 -17.13 38.08
CA GLN A 205 -15.96 -18.03 39.05
C GLN A 205 -15.66 -17.35 40.39
N GLN A 206 -15.24 -16.08 40.38
CA GLN A 206 -15.03 -15.30 41.60
C GLN A 206 -16.36 -15.02 42.33
N ALA A 207 -17.42 -14.67 41.60
CA ALA A 207 -18.74 -14.43 42.16
C ALA A 207 -19.33 -15.70 42.83
N GLY A 208 -19.19 -16.87 42.20
CA GLY A 208 -19.65 -18.15 42.77
C GLY A 208 -18.89 -18.58 44.03
N ARG A 209 -17.60 -18.25 44.15
CA ARG A 209 -16.80 -18.52 45.37
C ARG A 209 -17.15 -17.61 46.55
N GLY A 210 -17.60 -16.38 46.30
CA GLY A 210 -18.01 -15.45 47.36
C GLY A 210 -19.28 -15.88 48.12
N VAL A 211 -20.14 -16.69 47.49
CA VAL A 211 -21.42 -17.15 48.05
C VAL A 211 -21.29 -18.48 48.82
N ALA A 212 -20.23 -19.26 48.60
CA ALA A 212 -20.03 -20.58 49.20
C ALA A 212 -19.29 -20.59 50.55
N ARG A 213 -19.42 -19.52 51.37
CA ARG A 213 -19.14 -19.65 52.81
C ARG A 213 -20.36 -20.28 53.47
N ASN A 214 -20.39 -21.62 53.45
CA ASN A 214 -21.16 -22.39 54.41
C ASN A 214 -20.57 -22.10 55.79
N THR A 215 -21.00 -20.99 56.41
CA THR A 215 -20.86 -20.84 57.86
C THR A 215 -21.68 -21.99 58.41
N PRO A 216 -21.07 -23.02 59.06
CA PRO A 216 -21.88 -24.00 59.74
C PRO A 216 -22.79 -23.18 60.66
N ILE A 217 -24.09 -23.38 60.51
CA ILE A 217 -25.08 -22.88 61.45
C ILE A 217 -24.74 -23.59 62.76
N GLY A 218 -23.78 -23.03 63.50
CA GLY A 218 -23.52 -23.36 64.87
C GLY A 218 -24.86 -23.23 65.55
N SER A 219 -25.23 -24.25 66.31
CA SER A 219 -26.43 -24.29 67.12
C SER A 219 -26.68 -22.91 67.73
N PHE A 220 -27.65 -22.19 67.18
CA PHE A 220 -28.15 -20.96 67.77
C PHE A 220 -28.82 -21.37 69.07
N VAL A 221 -28.06 -21.38 70.16
CA VAL A 221 -28.61 -21.39 71.51
C VAL A 221 -29.00 -19.95 71.81
N PHE A 222 -30.29 -19.67 71.62
CA PHE A 222 -30.96 -18.45 72.04
C PHE A 222 -32.06 -18.84 73.04
N PRO A 223 -32.30 -18.09 74.14
CA PRO A 223 -31.81 -16.75 74.47
C PRO A 223 -30.80 -16.68 75.63
N VAL A 224 -29.95 -15.65 75.58
CA VAL A 224 -29.28 -15.11 76.77
C VAL A 224 -30.35 -14.37 77.59
N GLN A 225 -30.58 -14.85 78.82
CA GLN A 225 -31.34 -14.15 79.85
C GLN A 225 -30.54 -12.92 80.31
N GLY A 226 -30.73 -11.81 79.59
CA GLY A 226 -30.33 -10.47 80.03
C GLY A 226 -31.58 -9.66 80.38
N PRO A 227 -31.48 -8.63 81.25
CA PRO A 227 -32.62 -7.91 81.85
C PRO A 227 -33.54 -7.12 80.88
N CYS A 228 -33.42 -7.33 79.56
CA CYS A 228 -34.23 -6.69 78.52
C CYS A 228 -34.62 -7.67 77.39
N SER A 229 -35.19 -8.84 77.70
CA SER A 229 -35.84 -9.69 76.68
C SER A 229 -37.34 -9.42 76.61
N PHE A 230 -37.83 -8.98 75.46
CA PHE A 230 -39.25 -8.81 75.14
C PHE A 230 -39.80 -10.14 74.60
N SER A 231 -40.79 -10.74 75.27
CA SER A 231 -41.66 -11.77 74.65
C SER A 231 -42.91 -11.09 74.11
N ASN A 232 -43.24 -11.38 72.86
CA ASN A 232 -44.48 -10.91 72.26
C ASN A 232 -45.54 -11.98 72.52
N ASP A 233 -46.43 -11.72 73.46
CA ASP A 233 -47.51 -12.63 73.83
C ASP A 233 -48.78 -12.21 73.08
N TRP A 234 -48.91 -12.66 71.82
CA TRP A 234 -50.14 -12.59 71.02
C TRP A 234 -50.29 -13.87 70.19
#